data_AF-A0A520C8I5-F1
#
_entry.id   AF-A0A520C8I5-F1
#
_cell.length_a   1.000
_cell.length_b   1.000
_cell.length_c   1.000
_cell.angle_alpha   90.00
_cell.angle_beta   90.00
_cell.angle_gamma   90.00
#
_symmetry.space_group_name_H-M   'P 1'
#
loop_
_entity.id
_entity.type
_entity.pdbx_description
1 polymer ?
#
loop_
_entity_poly.entity_id
_entity_poly.type
_entity_poly.pdbx_seq_one_letter_code
_entity_poly.pdbx_strand_id
1 'polypeptide(L)'
;MENNLYNHTVVRALLGLIPIVLFALIIFNNKQSGNDFLGPNFVKMILGFGSLFLWSAWIIIETIVLFFKKQTHFAYINIALMIIIGLIYTLELYLNHI
;
A
#
# COMPACT_ATOMS: atom_id res chain seq x y z
N MET A 1 3.18 27.24 4.05
CA MET A 1 3.99 26.04 4.42
C MET A 1 3.10 24.84 4.72
N GLU A 2 1.90 25.02 5.30
CA GLU A 2 0.91 23.95 5.55
C GLU A 2 0.30 23.33 4.28
N ASN A 3 0.03 24.12 3.22
CA ASN A 3 -0.53 23.59 1.96
C ASN A 3 0.34 22.51 1.28
N ASN A 4 1.64 22.47 1.54
CA ASN A 4 2.52 21.46 0.94
C ASN A 4 2.33 20.10 1.65
N LEU A 5 2.21 20.10 2.97
CA LEU A 5 2.11 18.88 3.78
C LEU A 5 0.79 18.13 3.53
N TYR A 6 -0.32 18.84 3.32
CA TYR A 6 -1.60 18.20 2.97
C TYR A 6 -1.55 17.52 1.60
N ASN A 7 -1.00 18.20 0.59
CA ASN A 7 -0.81 17.62 -0.74
C ASN A 7 0.08 16.37 -0.68
N HIS A 8 1.14 16.40 0.14
CA HIS A 8 1.97 15.23 0.39
C HIS A 8 1.17 14.07 1.01
N THR A 9 0.29 14.32 1.98
CA THR A 9 -0.57 13.27 2.56
C THR A 9 -1.53 12.68 1.54
N VAL A 10 -2.13 13.49 0.66
CA VAL A 10 -3.02 13.00 -0.41
C VAL A 10 -2.23 12.13 -1.40
N VAL A 11 -1.04 12.56 -1.80
CA VAL A 11 -0.17 11.78 -2.69
C VAL A 11 0.22 10.44 -2.04
N ARG A 12 0.55 10.44 -0.74
CA ARG A 12 0.83 9.20 0.01
C ARG A 12 -0.35 8.23 -0.01
N ALA A 13 -1.56 8.74 0.22
CA ALA A 13 -2.77 7.93 0.18
C ALA A 13 -3.02 7.35 -1.22
N LEU A 14 -2.90 8.17 -2.27
CA LEU A 14 -3.05 7.73 -3.66
C LEU A 14 -2.01 6.65 -4.04
N LEU A 15 -0.75 6.83 -3.65
CA LEU A 15 0.29 5.83 -3.88
C LEU A 15 0.04 4.53 -3.11
N GLY A 16 -0.58 4.62 -1.93
CA GLY A 16 -0.96 3.46 -1.12
C GLY A 16 -2.12 2.65 -1.71
N LEU A 17 -2.94 3.25 -2.58
CA LEU A 17 -3.99 2.55 -3.32
C LEU A 17 -3.45 1.71 -4.49
N ILE A 18 -2.25 2.01 -5.00
CA ILE A 18 -1.63 1.26 -6.11
C ILE A 18 -1.49 -0.23 -5.78
N PRO A 19 -0.86 -0.64 -4.66
CA PRO A 19 -0.75 -2.06 -4.33
C PRO A 19 -2.11 -2.72 -4.15
N ILE A 20 -3.10 -2.02 -3.58
CA ILE A 20 -4.48 -2.53 -3.39
C ILE A 20 -5.11 -2.85 -4.76
N VAL A 21 -5.09 -1.90 -5.70
CA VAL A 21 -5.66 -2.11 -7.04
C VAL A 21 -4.93 -3.23 -7.79
N LEU A 22 -3.60 -3.30 -7.70
CA LEU A 22 -2.83 -4.38 -8.31
C LEU A 22 -3.21 -5.74 -7.71
N PHE A 23 -3.44 -5.80 -6.40
CA PHE A 23 -3.82 -7.02 -5.71
C PHE A 23 -5.23 -7.48 -6.09
N ALA A 24 -6.20 -6.57 -6.10
CA ALA A 24 -7.55 -6.83 -6.61
C ALA A 24 -7.53 -7.38 -8.05
N LEU A 25 -6.72 -6.79 -8.93
CA LEU A 25 -6.58 -7.25 -10.32
C LEU A 25 -5.97 -8.65 -10.45
N ILE A 26 -5.16 -9.10 -9.50
CA ILE A 26 -4.65 -10.48 -9.46
C ILE A 26 -5.77 -11.42 -9.05
N ILE A 27 -6.48 -11.10 -7.98
CA ILE A 27 -7.57 -11.91 -7.43
C ILE A 27 -8.67 -12.16 -8.48
N PHE A 28 -9.10 -11.13 -9.20
CA PHE A 28 -10.15 -11.29 -10.21
C PHE A 28 -9.70 -12.07 -11.46
N ASN A 29 -8.40 -12.25 -11.68
CA ASN A 29 -7.85 -12.91 -12.86
C ASN A 29 -7.65 -14.42 -12.61
N ASN A 30 -8.76 -15.10 -12.28
CA ASN A 30 -8.88 -16.51 -11.85
C ASN A 30 -8.48 -17.61 -12.88
N LYS A 31 -7.70 -17.28 -13.91
CA LYS A 31 -7.26 -18.27 -14.91
C LYS A 31 -5.76 -18.50 -14.80
N GLN A 32 -5.34 -19.41 -13.92
CA GLN A 32 -4.00 -19.96 -14.05
C GLN A 32 -3.90 -21.44 -13.66
N SER A 33 -3.32 -22.20 -14.59
CA SER A 33 -2.79 -23.55 -14.38
C SER A 33 -1.48 -23.43 -13.59
N GLY A 34 -1.23 -24.35 -12.65
CA GLY A 34 -0.07 -24.33 -11.75
C GLY A 34 1.31 -24.47 -12.40
N ASN A 35 1.40 -24.39 -13.73
CA ASN A 35 2.65 -24.55 -14.49
C ASN A 35 3.23 -23.22 -15.03
N ASP A 36 2.51 -22.10 -14.90
CA ASP A 36 2.97 -20.78 -15.35
C ASP A 36 3.68 -20.00 -14.23
N PHE A 37 4.81 -20.53 -13.75
CA PHE A 37 5.63 -19.90 -12.71
C PHE A 37 6.13 -18.49 -13.09
N LEU A 38 6.17 -18.16 -14.39
CA LEU A 38 6.55 -16.85 -14.93
C LEU A 38 5.42 -16.18 -15.73
N GLY A 39 4.17 -16.56 -15.47
CA GLY A 39 3.03 -15.95 -16.15
C GLY A 39 2.81 -14.48 -15.76
N PRO A 40 1.96 -13.74 -16.50
CA PRO A 40 1.67 -12.33 -16.26
C PRO A 40 1.16 -12.04 -14.83
N ASN A 41 0.60 -13.02 -14.14
CA ASN A 41 0.19 -12.88 -12.73
C ASN A 41 1.39 -12.91 -11.75
N PHE A 42 2.50 -13.59 -12.06
CA PHE A 42 3.72 -13.54 -11.24
C PHE A 42 4.31 -12.12 -11.22
N VAL A 43 4.36 -11.47 -12.39
CA VAL A 43 4.78 -10.06 -12.50
C VAL A 43 3.84 -9.16 -11.71
N LYS A 44 2.52 -9.34 -11.85
CA LYS A 44 1.54 -8.57 -11.05
C LYS A 44 1.72 -8.80 -9.55
N MET A 45 1.99 -10.04 -9.12
CA MET A 45 2.24 -10.38 -7.71
C MET A 45 3.48 -9.68 -7.17
N ILE A 46 4.60 -9.73 -7.90
CA ILE A 46 5.83 -8.99 -7.53
C ILE A 46 5.54 -7.49 -7.47
N LEU A 47 4.79 -6.95 -8.44
CA LEU A 47 4.45 -5.53 -8.45
C LEU A 47 3.54 -5.14 -7.27
N GLY A 48 2.52 -5.95 -6.96
CA GLY A 48 1.61 -5.72 -5.83
C GLY A 48 2.33 -5.78 -4.49
N PHE A 49 2.99 -6.90 -4.18
CA PHE A 49 3.72 -7.06 -2.92
C PHE A 49 4.93 -6.14 -2.82
N GLY A 50 5.69 -5.99 -3.91
CA GLY A 50 6.87 -5.13 -3.96
C GLY A 50 6.52 -3.66 -3.77
N SER A 51 5.46 -3.17 -4.44
CA SER A 51 4.99 -1.79 -4.25
C SER A 51 4.45 -1.56 -2.83
N LEU A 52 3.76 -2.54 -2.25
CA LEU A 52 3.30 -2.45 -0.85
C LEU A 52 4.47 -2.36 0.13
N PHE A 53 5.51 -3.17 -0.06
CA PHE A 53 6.73 -3.12 0.76
C PHE A 53 7.45 -1.77 0.64
N LEU A 54 7.67 -1.29 -0.59
CA LEU A 54 8.31 -0.02 -0.85
C LEU A 54 7.52 1.15 -0.25
N TRP A 55 6.20 1.16 -0.43
CA TRP A 55 5.32 2.18 0.11
C TRP A 55 5.33 2.17 1.64
N SER A 56 5.23 0.98 2.26
CA SER A 56 5.23 0.84 3.72
C SER A 56 6.55 1.30 4.33
N ALA A 57 7.68 0.89 3.74
CA ALA A 57 9.01 1.31 4.19
C ALA A 57 9.18 2.84 4.10
N TRP A 58 8.73 3.44 2.99
CA TRP A 58 8.78 4.88 2.80
C TRP A 58 7.95 5.64 3.85
N ILE A 59 6.71 5.22 4.09
CA ILE A 59 5.84 5.85 5.10
C ILE A 59 6.42 5.71 6.51
N ILE A 60 7.04 4.56 6.85
CA ILE A 60 7.71 4.37 8.15
C ILE A 60 8.84 5.38 8.32
N ILE A 61 9.74 5.47 7.33
CA ILE A 61 10.87 6.41 7.36
C ILE A 61 10.37 7.84 7.53
N GLU A 62 9.34 8.22 6.77
CA GLU A 62 8.79 9.57 6.83
C GLU A 62 8.09 9.87 8.16
N THR A 63 7.39 8.89 8.72
CA THR A 63 6.77 8.99 10.05
C THR A 63 7.82 9.26 11.12
N ILE A 64 8.95 8.54 11.07
CA ILE A 64 10.10 8.75 11.95
C ILE A 64 10.64 10.18 11.78
N VAL A 65 10.84 10.64 10.54
CA VAL A 65 11.31 12.01 10.26
C VAL A 65 10.34 13.07 10.79
N LEU A 66 9.02 12.85 10.68
CA LEU A 66 8.00 13.78 11.20
C LEU A 66 8.02 13.86 12.73
N PHE A 67 8.26 12.74 13.42
CA PHE A 67 8.48 12.75 14.87
C PHE A 67 9.72 13.56 15.24
N PHE A 68 10.85 13.38 14.54
CA PHE A 68 12.06 14.19 14.78
C PHE A 68 11.84 15.69 14.54
N LYS A 69 11.01 16.04 13.55
CA LYS A 69 10.63 17.43 13.26
C LYS A 69 9.57 18.00 14.22
N LYS A 70 9.17 17.27 15.26
CA LYS A 70 8.08 17.62 16.21
C LYS A 70 6.73 17.88 15.52
N GLN A 71 6.54 17.36 14.31
CA GLN A 71 5.30 17.43 13.54
C GLN A 71 4.43 16.21 13.83
N THR A 72 4.15 15.99 15.12
CA THR A 72 3.51 14.75 15.63
C THR A 72 2.13 14.51 15.03
N HIS A 73 1.36 15.57 14.77
CA HIS A 73 0.04 15.45 14.12
C HIS A 73 0.13 14.72 12.77
N PHE A 74 1.09 15.08 11.91
CA PHE A 74 1.27 14.45 10.60
C PHE A 74 1.83 13.03 10.71
N ALA A 75 2.66 12.76 11.73
CA ALA A 75 3.14 11.41 12.01
C ALA A 75 1.96 10.48 12.38
N TYR A 76 1.03 10.95 13.22
CA TYR A 76 -0.18 10.18 13.54
C TYR A 76 -1.09 9.95 12.33
N ILE A 77 -1.20 10.93 11.42
CA ILE A 77 -1.94 10.75 10.16
C ILE A 77 -1.30 9.65 9.31
N ASN A 78 0.03 9.61 9.19
CA ASN A 78 0.73 8.54 8.46
C ASN A 78 0.50 7.16 9.09
N ILE A 79 0.53 7.08 10.42
CA ILE A 79 0.22 5.83 11.13
C ILE A 79 -1.23 5.38 10.87
N ALA A 80 -2.19 6.30 10.97
CA ALA A 80 -3.59 6.01 10.67
C ALA A 80 -3.77 5.54 9.23
N LEU A 81 -3.07 6.16 8.27
CA LEU A 81 -3.07 5.77 6.87
C LEU A 81 -2.55 4.34 6.67
N MET A 82 -1.44 3.97 7.33
CA MET A 82 -0.92 2.60 7.30
C MET A 82 -1.93 1.58 7.83
N ILE A 83 -2.59 1.90 8.95
CA ILE A 83 -3.58 1.01 9.56
C ILE A 83 -4.77 0.81 8.62
N ILE A 84 -5.31 1.88 8.04
CA ILE A 84 -6.44 1.82 7.11
C ILE A 84 -6.09 0.98 5.88
N ILE A 85 -4.93 1.21 5.25
CA ILE A 85 -4.49 0.43 4.09
C ILE A 85 -4.25 -1.04 4.46
N GLY A 86 -3.65 -1.31 5.63
CA GLY A 86 -3.47 -2.67 6.14
C GLY A 86 -4.79 -3.41 6.38
N LEU A 87 -5.81 -2.72 6.89
CA LEU A 87 -7.16 -3.27 7.06
C LEU A 87 -7.82 -3.57 5.71
N ILE A 88 -7.72 -2.66 4.74
CA ILE A 88 -8.24 -2.88 3.38
C ILE A 88 -7.59 -4.13 2.77
N TYR A 89 -6.27 -4.24 2.86
CA TYR A 89 -5.54 -5.38 2.33
C TYR A 89 -5.93 -6.71 3.01
N THR A 90 -6.11 -6.68 4.34
CA THR A 90 -6.56 -7.86 5.10
C THR A 90 -7.99 -8.25 4.73
N LEU A 91 -8.87 -7.27 4.50
CA LEU A 91 -10.23 -7.51 4.01
C LEU A 91 -10.24 -8.12 2.61
N GLU A 92 -9.39 -7.64 1.69
CA GLU A 92 -9.25 -8.24 0.36
C GLU A 92 -8.78 -9.70 0.43
N LEU A 93 -7.78 -9.99 1.27
CA LEU A 93 -7.32 -11.36 1.51
C LEU A 93 -8.42 -12.25 2.09
N TYR A 94 -9.19 -11.73 3.05
CA TYR A 94 -10.30 -12.46 3.67
C TYR A 94 -11.43 -12.75 2.67
N LEU A 95 -11.84 -11.76 1.88
CA LEU A 95 -12.87 -11.90 0.86
C LEU A 95 -12.46 -12.86 -0.26
N ASN A 96 -11.16 -12.94 -0.58
CA ASN A 96 -10.64 -13.91 -1.54
C ASN A 96 -10.54 -15.34 -0.95
N HIS A 97 -10.56 -15.48 0.37
CA HIS A 97 -10.49 -16.78 1.03
C HIS A 97 -11.86 -17.46 1.18
N ILE A 98 -12.95 -16.67 1.24
CA ILE A 98 -14.34 -17.14 1.25
C ILE A 98 -14.78 -17.53 -0.16
#